data_AF-A0A7Y8M4N3-F1
#
_entry.id   AF-A0A7Y8M4N3-F1
#
_cell.length_a   1.000
_cell.length_b   1.000
_cell.length_c   1.000
_cell.angle_alpha   90.00
_cell.angle_beta   90.00
_cell.angle_gamma   90.00
#
_symmetry.space_group_name_H-M   'P 1'
#
loop_
_entity.id
_entity.type
_entity.pdbx_description
1 polymer ?
#
loop_
_entity_poly.entity_id
_entity_poly.type
_entity_poly.pdbx_seq_one_letter_code
_entity_poly.pdbx_strand_id
1 'polypeptide(L)'
;MTEDQLKELAAKEMSVEQRILRAMRKTLASVVRDATPRPGTSGFLSDETVNQIKACFELIAARERELGEALGLRQSQPVYPDQPQSSQPIQIQRKKDTH
;
A
#
# COMPACT_ATOMS: atom_id res chain seq x y z
N MET A 1 -29.70 8.07 10.64
CA MET A 1 -28.53 8.44 9.81
C MET A 1 -28.82 7.98 8.39
N THR A 2 -28.55 8.80 7.38
CA THR A 2 -28.77 8.41 5.98
C THR A 2 -27.67 7.45 5.52
N GLU A 3 -27.92 6.65 4.48
CA GLU A 3 -26.91 5.76 3.90
C GLU A 3 -25.64 6.51 3.45
N ASP A 4 -25.80 7.74 2.99
CA ASP A 4 -24.67 8.59 2.57
C ASP A 4 -23.79 9.02 3.75
N GLN A 5 -24.38 9.29 4.91
CA GLN A 5 -23.63 9.62 6.13
C GLN A 5 -22.82 8.43 6.66
N LEU A 6 -23.34 7.21 6.50
CA LEU A 6 -22.63 5.97 6.87
C LEU A 6 -21.43 5.71 5.96
N LYS A 7 -21.58 5.93 4.64
CA LYS A 7 -20.48 5.79 3.68
C LYS A 7 -19.36 6.80 3.92
N GLU A 8 -19.71 8.06 4.20
CA GLU A 8 -18.74 9.12 4.51
C GLU A 8 -17.94 8.80 5.78
N LEU A 9 -18.62 8.33 6.84
CA LEU A 9 -17.95 7.93 8.08
C LEU A 9 -16.99 6.76 7.84
N ALA A 10 -17.43 5.72 7.12
CA ALA A 10 -16.60 4.58 6.78
C ALA A 10 -15.36 4.98 5.94
N ALA A 11 -15.53 5.87 4.97
CA ALA A 11 -14.42 6.40 4.17
C ALA A 11 -13.40 7.17 5.04
N LYS A 12 -13.90 7.96 6.01
CA LYS A 12 -13.06 8.69 6.96
C LYS A 12 -12.30 7.74 7.89
N GLU A 13 -12.94 6.68 8.38
CA GLU A 13 -12.29 5.65 9.20
C GLU A 13 -11.19 4.94 8.42
N MET A 14 -11.47 4.52 7.19
CA MET A 14 -10.46 3.91 6.31
C MET A 14 -9.26 4.84 6.08
N SER A 15 -9.49 6.15 5.88
CA SER A 15 -8.43 7.15 5.72
C SER A 15 -7.54 7.27 6.95
N VAL A 16 -8.14 7.26 8.15
CA VAL A 16 -7.39 7.27 9.42
C VAL A 16 -6.58 5.99 9.57
N GLU A 17 -7.17 4.83 9.29
CA GLU A 17 -6.51 3.54 9.38
C GLU A 17 -5.29 3.47 8.44
N GLN A 18 -5.43 3.88 7.19
CA GLN A 18 -4.32 3.97 6.23
C GLN A 18 -3.16 4.84 6.75
N ARG A 19 -3.48 5.97 7.40
CA ARG A 19 -2.47 6.85 7.98
C ARG A 19 -1.72 6.17 9.12
N ILE A 20 -2.44 5.45 9.98
CA ILE A 20 -1.85 4.70 11.09
C ILE A 20 -0.93 3.59 10.56
N LEU A 21 -1.40 2.77 9.62
CA LEU A 21 -0.61 1.68 9.04
C LEU A 21 0.65 2.21 8.32
N ARG A 22 0.55 3.34 7.62
CA ARG A 22 1.71 4.05 7.04
C ARG A 22 2.71 4.49 8.10
N ALA A 23 2.25 5.07 9.21
CA ALA A 23 3.12 5.48 10.29
C ALA A 23 3.79 4.27 10.95
N MET A 24 3.04 3.24 11.30
CA MET A 24 3.56 2.01 11.92
C MET A 24 4.63 1.34 11.06
N ARG A 25 4.36 1.13 9.77
CA ARG A 25 5.32 0.53 8.85
C ARG A 25 6.63 1.32 8.78
N LYS A 26 6.54 2.66 8.68
CA LYS A 26 7.73 3.53 8.61
C LYS A 26 8.54 3.46 9.90
N THR A 27 7.88 3.51 11.04
CA THR A 27 8.53 3.43 12.35
C THR A 27 9.24 2.09 12.53
N LEU A 28 8.53 0.97 12.31
CA LEU A 28 9.13 -0.37 12.40
C LEU A 28 10.30 -0.53 11.43
N ALA A 29 10.18 -0.01 10.20
CA ALA A 29 11.27 -0.07 9.23
C ALA A 29 12.49 0.73 9.69
N SER A 30 12.30 1.85 10.39
CA SER A 30 13.41 2.60 11.00
C SER A 30 14.07 1.80 12.09
N VAL A 31 13.28 1.24 13.01
CA VAL A 31 13.79 0.40 14.10
C VAL A 31 14.60 -0.77 13.55
N VAL A 32 14.10 -1.46 12.51
CA VAL A 32 14.83 -2.56 11.87
C VAL A 32 16.14 -2.06 11.26
N ARG A 33 16.14 -0.94 10.53
CA ARG A 33 17.39 -0.38 9.98
C ARG A 33 18.42 -0.06 11.07
N ASP A 34 17.97 0.53 12.17
CA ASP A 34 18.84 0.93 13.27
C ASP A 34 19.35 -0.28 14.07
N ALA A 35 18.55 -1.33 14.20
CA ALA A 35 18.90 -2.57 14.90
C ALA A 35 19.65 -3.59 14.03
N THR A 36 19.69 -3.41 12.71
CA THR A 36 20.37 -4.34 11.80
C THR A 36 21.88 -4.23 12.01
N PRO A 37 22.56 -5.31 12.45
CA PRO A 37 24.00 -5.28 12.67
C PRO A 37 24.75 -5.07 11.36
N ARG A 38 25.95 -4.48 11.45
CA ARG A 38 26.88 -4.47 10.31
C ARG A 38 27.37 -5.89 10.04
N PRO A 39 27.74 -6.22 8.79
CA PRO A 39 28.33 -7.52 8.47
C PRO A 39 29.48 -7.85 9.42
N GLY A 40 29.42 -9.02 10.07
CA GLY A 40 30.42 -9.46 11.05
C GLY A 40 30.16 -9.05 12.50
N THR A 41 29.06 -8.35 12.80
CA THR A 41 28.61 -8.05 14.17
C THR A 41 27.34 -8.83 14.53
N SER A 42 27.20 -9.21 15.80
CA SER A 42 25.97 -9.86 16.28
C SER A 42 24.83 -8.85 16.38
N GLY A 43 23.60 -9.28 16.08
CA GLY A 43 22.41 -8.44 16.17
C GLY A 43 22.02 -8.11 17.61
N PHE A 44 21.31 -6.99 17.79
CA PHE A 44 20.80 -6.54 19.09
C PHE A 44 19.45 -7.17 19.48
N LEU A 45 18.72 -7.69 18.49
CA LEU A 45 17.40 -8.33 18.68
C LEU A 45 17.55 -9.85 18.62
N SER A 46 16.71 -10.56 19.36
CA SER A 46 16.61 -12.01 19.24
C SER A 46 15.96 -12.40 17.90
N ASP A 47 16.25 -13.61 17.43
CA ASP A 47 15.63 -14.15 16.22
C ASP A 47 14.10 -14.21 16.33
N GLU A 48 13.59 -14.50 17.53
CA GLU A 48 12.16 -14.48 17.81
C GLU A 48 11.55 -13.09 17.58
N THR A 49 12.16 -12.04 18.14
CA THR A 49 11.70 -10.66 17.95
C THR A 49 11.77 -10.25 16.47
N VAL A 50 12.84 -10.65 15.77
CA VAL A 50 12.96 -10.40 14.33
C VAL A 50 11.82 -11.07 13.55
N ASN A 51 11.46 -12.30 13.89
CA ASN A 51 10.36 -13.02 13.23
C ASN A 51 8.99 -12.40 13.55
N GLN A 52 8.77 -11.95 14.78
CA GLN A 52 7.56 -11.21 15.16
C GLN A 52 7.42 -9.91 14.37
N ILE A 53 8.52 -9.17 14.17
CA ILE A 53 8.51 -7.95 13.36
C ILE A 53 8.15 -8.25 11.89
N LYS A 54 8.70 -9.33 11.31
CA LYS A 54 8.35 -9.78 9.95
C LYS A 54 6.85 -10.10 9.84
N ALA A 55 6.32 -10.89 10.76
CA ALA A 55 4.89 -11.22 10.80
C ALA A 55 4.03 -9.95 10.92
N CYS A 56 4.47 -8.96 11.70
CA CYS A 56 3.77 -7.68 11.80
C CYS A 56 3.74 -6.92 10.47
N PHE A 57 4.85 -6.91 9.71
CA PHE A 57 4.86 -6.32 8.36
C PHE A 57 3.91 -7.02 7.39
N GLU A 58 3.79 -8.36 7.47
CA GLU A 58 2.84 -9.13 6.65
C GLU A 58 1.39 -8.73 6.95
N LEU A 59 1.03 -8.59 8.23
CA LEU A 59 -0.31 -8.14 8.65
C LEU A 59 -0.61 -6.72 8.18
N ILE A 60 0.35 -5.79 8.32
CA ILE A 60 0.21 -4.42 7.83
C ILE A 60 -0.02 -4.42 6.31
N ALA A 61 0.79 -5.16 5.55
CA ALA A 61 0.69 -5.22 4.10
C ALA A 61 -0.65 -5.83 3.63
N ALA A 62 -1.10 -6.91 4.28
CA ALA A 62 -2.39 -7.52 4.00
C ALA A 62 -3.54 -6.52 4.20
N ARG A 63 -3.53 -5.81 5.33
CA ARG A 63 -4.57 -4.84 5.65
C ARG A 63 -4.56 -3.63 4.71
N GLU A 64 -3.38 -3.14 4.35
CA GLU A 64 -3.27 -2.04 3.40
C GLU A 64 -3.73 -2.41 1.99
N ARG A 65 -3.56 -3.68 1.60
CA ARG A 65 -4.14 -4.21 0.36
C ARG A 65 -5.67 -4.20 0.42
N GLU A 66 -6.26 -4.71 1.49
CA GLU A 66 -7.73 -4.68 1.69
C GLU A 66 -8.29 -3.25 1.59
N LEU A 67 -7.65 -2.29 2.27
CA LEU A 67 -8.04 -0.88 2.22
C LEU A 67 -7.86 -0.26 0.83
N GLY A 68 -6.81 -0.66 0.09
CA GLY A 68 -6.59 -0.23 -1.29
C GLY A 68 -7.67 -0.77 -2.24
N GLU A 69 -8.01 -2.04 -2.12
CA GLU A 69 -9.07 -2.70 -2.90
C GLU A 69 -10.43 -2.06 -2.63
N ALA A 70 -10.76 -1.75 -1.36
CA ALA A 70 -12.00 -1.08 -0.98
C ALA A 70 -12.14 0.33 -1.59
N LEU A 71 -11.03 1.03 -1.83
CA LEU A 71 -11.02 2.36 -2.47
C LEU A 71 -10.86 2.30 -4.00
N GLY A 72 -10.80 1.10 -4.60
CA GLY A 72 -10.51 0.93 -6.02
C GLY A 72 -9.10 1.37 -6.43
N LEU A 73 -8.21 1.61 -5.46
CA LEU A 73 -6.81 1.90 -5.68
C LEU A 73 -6.09 0.56 -5.95
N ARG A 74 -6.20 0.04 -7.18
CA ARG A 74 -5.32 -1.05 -7.59
C ARG A 74 -3.88 -0.56 -7.45
N GLN A 75 -3.09 -1.27 -6.65
CA GLN A 75 -1.65 -1.06 -6.63
C GLN A 75 -1.14 -1.23 -8.06
N SER A 76 -0.68 -0.16 -8.70
CA SER A 76 -0.02 -0.24 -10.00
C SER A 76 1.21 -1.10 -9.79
N GLN A 77 1.14 -2.38 -10.17
CA GLN A 77 2.33 -3.20 -10.16
C GLN A 77 3.36 -2.54 -11.08
N PRO A 78 4.62 -2.42 -10.64
CA PRO A 78 5.69 -1.97 -11.51
C PRO A 78 5.67 -2.82 -12.77
N VAL A 79 5.52 -2.15 -13.91
CA VAL A 79 5.54 -2.79 -15.23
C VAL A 79 6.99 -2.75 -15.70
N TYR A 80 7.51 -3.87 -16.19
CA TYR A 80 8.83 -3.84 -16.82
C TYR A 80 8.74 -3.05 -18.14
N PRO A 81 9.78 -2.29 -18.54
CA PRO A 81 9.76 -1.50 -19.78
C PRO A 81 9.51 -2.33 -21.05
N ASP A 82 9.93 -3.60 -21.03
CA ASP A 82 9.80 -4.60 -22.08
C ASP A 82 8.51 -5.44 -21.97
N GLN A 83 7.69 -5.21 -20.96
CA GLN A 83 6.44 -5.94 -20.78
C GLN A 83 5.39 -5.48 -21.80
N PRO A 84 4.83 -6.39 -22.63
CA PRO A 84 3.79 -6.03 -23.57
C PRO A 84 2.52 -5.59 -22.81
N GLN A 85 2.10 -4.34 -22.99
CA GLN A 85 0.89 -3.82 -22.37
C GLN A 85 -0.35 -4.40 -23.08
N SER A 86 -1.25 -5.02 -22.33
CA SER A 86 -2.56 -5.50 -22.81
C SER A 86 -3.54 -4.37 -23.19
N SER A 87 -3.13 -3.11 -23.05
CA SER A 87 -3.99 -1.95 -23.25
C SER A 87 -4.21 -1.70 -24.74
N GLN A 88 -5.44 -1.87 -25.23
CA GLN A 88 -5.78 -1.47 -26.60
C GLN A 88 -5.90 0.05 -26.70
N PRO A 89 -5.07 0.72 -27.53
CA PRO A 89 -5.22 2.15 -27.75
C PRO A 89 -6.50 2.42 -28.53
N ILE A 90 -7.47 3.09 -27.89
CA ILE A 90 -8.66 3.62 -28.56
C ILE A 90 -8.33 4.97 -29.20
N GLN A 91 -8.58 5.09 -30.51
CA GLN A 91 -8.42 6.36 -31.22
C GLN A 91 -9.61 7.28 -30.94
N ILE A 92 -9.33 8.42 -30.32
CA ILE A 92 -10.32 9.48 -30.10
C ILE A 92 -10.46 10.28 -31.41
N GLN A 93 -11.50 10.02 -32.17
CA GLN A 93 -11.85 10.79 -33.37
C GLN A 93 -12.53 12.11 -32.94
N ARG A 94 -11.97 13.25 -33.34
CA ARG A 94 -12.66 14.55 -33.21
C ARG A 94 -13.79 14.60 -34.21
N LYS A 95 -15.03 14.68 -33.73
CA LYS A 95 -16.20 14.98 -34.58
C LYS A 95 -16.01 16.40 -35.13
N LYS A 96 -15.97 16.53 -36.46
CA LYS A 96 -15.88 17.82 -37.13
C LYS A 96 -17.29 18.38 -37.23
N ASP A 97 -17.60 19.38 -36.41
CA ASP A 97 -18.87 20.10 -36.48
C ASP A 97 -18.95 20.77 -37.85
N THR A 98 -19.93 20.37 -38.65
CA THR A 98 -20.18 20.95 -39.98
C THR A 98 -21.37 21.88 -39.85
N HIS A 99 -21.14 23.15 -40.18
CA HIS A 99 -22.11 24.24 -40.16
C HIS A 99 -23.02 24.20 -41.38
#